data_AF-A0A522Q2L1-F1
#
_entry.id   AF-A0A522Q2L1-F1
#
_cell.length_a   1.000
_cell.length_b   1.000
_cell.length_c   1.000
_cell.angle_alpha   90.00
_cell.angle_beta   90.00
_cell.angle_gamma   90.00
#
_symmetry.space_group_name_H-M   'P 1'
#
loop_
_entity.id
_entity.type
_entity.pdbx_description
1 polymer ?
#
loop_
_entity_poly.entity_id
_entity_poly.type
_entity_poly.pdbx_seq_one_letter_code
_entity_poly.pdbx_strand_id
1 'polypeptide(L)'
;MEMVTPADKHSPGAYAAQVSLFADRIVGTSGSEMKEQWKNGLQPIREESAHTSLDVALAKSAAHEDDPKTDLERFFGELKTMTINGYYTSEIGIHGDLLYQGNTYSTSFPCCTSAKS
;
A
#
# COMPACT_ATOMS: atom_id res chain seq x y z
N MET A 1 2.85 7.83 0.87
CA MET A 1 2.73 6.44 0.36
C MET A 1 4.07 5.74 0.35
N GLU A 2 5.16 6.40 -0.05
CA GLU A 2 6.54 5.86 0.11
C GLU A 2 6.87 5.34 1.51
N MET A 3 6.32 5.96 2.57
CA MET A 3 6.52 5.47 3.93
C MET A 3 5.95 4.05 4.17
N VAL A 4 4.91 3.64 3.43
CA VAL A 4 4.27 2.33 3.60
C VAL A 4 4.97 1.26 2.75
N THR A 5 5.40 1.61 1.54
CA THR A 5 6.16 0.71 0.65
C THR A 5 7.32 1.49 0.03
N PRO A 6 8.45 1.62 0.75
CA PRO A 6 9.60 2.39 0.30
C PRO A 6 10.39 1.65 -0.78
N ALA A 7 11.11 2.40 -1.61
CA ALA A 7 12.09 1.82 -2.51
C ALA A 7 13.28 1.21 -1.73
N ASP A 8 13.78 0.07 -2.21
CA ASP A 8 14.98 -0.60 -1.73
C ASP A 8 15.78 -1.21 -2.90
N LYS A 9 16.64 -2.19 -2.62
CA LYS A 9 17.47 -2.84 -3.67
C LYS A 9 16.67 -3.76 -4.59
N HIS A 10 15.53 -4.26 -4.13
CA HIS A 10 14.69 -5.24 -4.78
C HIS A 10 13.50 -4.57 -5.47
N SER A 11 12.89 -3.59 -4.81
CA SER A 11 11.71 -2.88 -5.29
C SER A 11 11.94 -1.37 -5.47
N PRO A 12 11.39 -0.74 -6.53
CA PRO A 12 11.41 0.70 -6.71
C PRO A 12 10.33 1.47 -5.93
N GLY A 13 9.52 0.81 -5.09
CA GLY A 13 8.58 1.45 -4.15
C GLY A 13 7.23 1.91 -4.71
N ALA A 14 6.37 2.44 -3.83
CA ALA A 14 4.99 2.86 -4.13
C ALA A 14 4.87 4.01 -5.14
N TYR A 15 5.86 4.90 -5.19
CA TYR A 15 5.92 6.06 -6.04
C TYR A 15 6.16 5.64 -7.47
N ALA A 16 7.14 4.76 -7.70
CA ALA A 16 7.38 4.17 -9.01
C ALA A 16 6.18 3.35 -9.49
N ALA A 17 5.50 2.65 -8.57
CA ALA A 17 4.25 1.93 -8.83
C ALA A 17 3.01 2.83 -9.01
N GLN A 18 3.16 4.15 -8.94
CA GLN A 18 2.07 5.13 -9.13
C GLN A 18 0.85 4.90 -8.23
N VAL A 19 1.08 4.46 -6.99
CA VAL A 19 0.01 4.09 -6.05
C VAL A 19 -0.94 5.27 -5.76
N SER A 20 -0.45 6.52 -5.79
CA SER A 20 -1.32 7.69 -5.64
C SER A 20 -2.36 7.80 -6.75
N LEU A 21 -1.98 7.50 -8.01
CA LEU A 21 -2.92 7.50 -9.13
C LEU A 21 -3.93 6.37 -9.03
N PHE A 22 -3.52 5.21 -8.50
CA PHE A 22 -4.45 4.12 -8.16
C PHE A 22 -5.47 4.58 -7.11
N ALA A 23 -5.02 5.16 -6.00
CA ALA A 23 -5.90 5.66 -4.95
C ALA A 23 -6.88 6.73 -5.48
N ASP A 24 -6.38 7.70 -6.26
CA ASP A 24 -7.21 8.73 -6.90
C ASP A 24 -8.27 8.12 -7.82
N ARG A 25 -7.90 7.08 -8.58
CA ARG A 25 -8.84 6.36 -9.44
C ARG A 25 -9.91 5.63 -8.63
N ILE A 26 -9.53 4.88 -7.60
CA ILE A 26 -10.47 4.13 -6.77
C ILE A 26 -11.43 5.10 -6.08
N VAL A 27 -10.93 6.13 -5.40
CA VAL A 27 -11.76 7.10 -4.68
C VAL A 27 -12.62 7.89 -5.67
N GLY A 28 -12.05 8.35 -6.80
CA GLY A 28 -12.75 9.13 -7.80
C GLY A 28 -13.92 8.40 -8.48
N THR A 29 -13.79 7.08 -8.65
CA THR A 29 -14.83 6.22 -9.26
C THR A 29 -15.80 5.58 -8.26
N SER A 30 -15.52 5.72 -6.95
CA SER A 30 -16.39 5.21 -5.89
C SER A 30 -17.62 6.10 -5.63
N GLY A 31 -18.57 5.56 -4.86
CA GLY A 31 -19.74 6.29 -4.36
C GLY A 31 -19.40 7.45 -3.41
N SER A 32 -20.40 8.26 -3.07
CA SER A 32 -20.24 9.44 -2.20
C SER A 32 -19.73 9.10 -0.80
N GLU A 33 -20.12 7.94 -0.26
CA GLU A 33 -19.69 7.48 1.07
C GLU A 33 -18.16 7.33 1.16
N MET A 34 -17.56 6.56 0.23
CA MET A 34 -16.10 6.38 0.17
C MET A 34 -15.37 7.71 -0.04
N LYS A 35 -15.92 8.62 -0.85
CA LYS A 35 -15.32 9.94 -1.09
C LYS A 35 -15.29 10.79 0.17
N GLU A 36 -16.39 10.84 0.91
CA GLU A 36 -16.45 11.57 2.18
C GLU A 36 -15.57 10.90 3.25
N GLN A 37 -15.57 9.56 3.36
CA GLN A 37 -14.66 8.85 4.27
C GLN A 37 -13.20 9.19 3.98
N TRP A 38 -12.77 9.10 2.72
CA TRP A 38 -11.40 9.40 2.32
C TRP A 38 -11.02 10.86 2.58
N LYS A 39 -11.93 11.80 2.28
CA LYS A 39 -11.73 13.22 2.54
C LYS A 39 -11.62 13.51 4.04
N ASN A 40 -12.50 12.92 4.86
CA ASN A 40 -12.51 13.09 6.31
C ASN A 40 -11.25 12.49 6.94
N GLY A 41 -10.76 11.36 6.43
CA GLY A 41 -9.51 10.76 6.90
C GLY A 41 -8.25 11.53 6.49
N LEU A 42 -8.24 12.16 5.31
CA LEU A 42 -7.14 13.03 4.89
C LEU A 42 -7.04 14.33 5.70
N GLN A 43 -8.14 14.81 6.27
CA GLN A 43 -8.16 16.05 7.06
C GLN A 43 -7.21 16.03 8.27
N PRO A 44 -7.29 15.07 9.22
CA PRO A 44 -6.40 15.06 10.37
C PRO A 44 -4.93 14.89 9.97
N ILE A 45 -4.62 14.14 8.91
CA ILE A 45 -3.23 14.08 8.39
C ILE A 45 -2.76 15.45 7.92
N ARG A 46 -3.61 16.20 7.20
CA ARG A 46 -3.27 17.56 6.74
C ARG A 46 -3.05 18.51 7.91
N GLU A 47 -3.92 18.48 8.91
CA GLU A 47 -3.82 19.31 10.11
C GLU A 47 -2.53 19.02 10.90
N GLU A 48 -2.22 17.74 11.15
CA GLU A 48 -0.98 17.33 11.81
C GLU A 48 0.26 17.72 11.00
N SER A 49 0.21 17.54 9.67
CA SER A 49 1.32 17.89 8.78
C SER A 49 1.51 19.40 8.60
N ALA A 50 0.50 20.22 8.90
CA ALA A 50 0.61 21.68 8.82
C ALA A 50 1.47 22.26 9.95
N HIS A 51 1.52 21.55 11.10
CA HIS A 51 2.33 21.92 12.26
C HIS A 51 3.66 21.16 12.33
N THR A 52 3.80 20.10 11.53
CA THR A 52 4.98 19.23 11.50
C THR A 52 5.41 18.99 10.05
N SER A 53 5.93 17.81 9.73
CA SER A 53 6.17 17.35 8.36
C SER A 53 5.26 16.16 8.06
N LEU A 54 5.04 15.87 6.77
CA LEU A 54 4.17 14.76 6.36
C LEU A 54 4.66 13.41 6.89
N ASP A 55 5.97 13.19 6.94
CA ASP A 55 6.58 11.98 7.51
C ASP A 55 6.31 11.87 9.02
N VAL A 56 6.43 12.97 9.77
CA VAL A 56 6.11 12.97 11.21
C VAL A 56 4.62 12.71 11.45
N ALA A 57 3.75 13.35 10.68
CA ALA A 57 2.30 13.13 10.77
C ALA A 57 1.92 11.67 10.46
N LEU A 58 2.53 11.07 9.42
CA LEU A 58 2.30 9.67 9.08
C LEU A 58 2.85 8.71 10.15
N ALA A 59 4.06 8.93 10.64
CA ALA A 59 4.64 8.12 11.71
C ALA A 59 3.79 8.18 13.00
N LYS A 60 3.26 9.36 13.34
CA LYS A 60 2.34 9.54 14.46
C LYS A 60 1.04 8.75 14.25
N SER A 61 0.46 8.80 13.05
CA SER A 61 -0.75 8.06 12.71
C SER A 61 -0.57 6.53 12.76
N ALA A 62 0.66 6.04 12.57
CA ALA A 62 1.00 4.62 12.62
C ALA A 62 1.28 4.08 14.04
N ALA A 63 1.35 4.95 15.06
CA ALA A 63 1.85 4.55 16.39
C ALA A 63 1.00 3.49 17.11
N HIS A 64 -0.30 3.42 16.79
CA HIS A 64 -1.27 2.51 17.43
C HIS A 64 -2.00 1.64 16.40
N GLU A 65 -1.29 1.18 15.36
CA GLU A 65 -1.86 0.37 14.27
C GLU A 65 -2.65 -0.86 14.73
N ASP A 66 -2.19 -1.56 15.77
CA ASP A 66 -2.85 -2.77 16.28
C ASP A 66 -4.15 -2.47 17.07
N ASP A 67 -4.28 -1.24 17.58
CA ASP A 67 -5.41 -0.83 18.44
C ASP A 67 -5.70 0.70 18.31
N PRO A 68 -6.21 1.15 17.14
CA PRO A 68 -6.35 2.56 16.83
C PRO A 68 -7.44 3.23 17.66
N LYS A 69 -7.06 4.31 18.35
CA LYS A 69 -7.90 5.10 19.26
C LYS A 69 -8.45 6.36 18.61
N THR A 70 -7.67 6.99 17.73
CA THR A 70 -8.05 8.25 17.08
C THR A 70 -8.49 8.05 15.62
N ASP A 71 -9.18 9.03 15.04
CA ASP A 71 -9.53 9.00 13.61
C ASP A 71 -8.30 9.05 12.71
N LEU A 72 -7.25 9.75 13.16
CA LEU A 72 -5.94 9.77 12.51
C LEU A 72 -5.35 8.36 12.41
N GLU A 73 -5.36 7.61 13.51
CA GLU A 73 -4.84 6.23 13.57
C GLU A 73 -5.71 5.26 12.75
N ARG A 74 -7.04 5.40 12.83
CA ARG A 74 -7.97 4.59 12.01
C ARG A 74 -7.74 4.80 10.51
N PHE A 75 -7.61 6.06 10.09
CA PHE A 75 -7.37 6.36 8.68
C PHE A 75 -6.01 5.85 8.19
N PHE A 76 -4.99 5.79 9.05
CA PHE A 76 -3.71 5.19 8.65
C PHE A 76 -3.88 3.73 8.20
N GLY A 77 -4.74 2.95 8.88
CA GLY A 77 -5.07 1.59 8.46
C GLY A 77 -5.65 1.53 7.04
N GLU A 78 -6.61 2.40 6.74
CA GLU A 78 -7.20 2.51 5.40
C GLU A 78 -6.18 2.95 4.33
N LEU A 79 -5.36 3.94 4.66
CA LEU A 79 -4.29 4.44 3.80
C LEU A 79 -3.25 3.35 3.50
N LYS A 80 -2.88 2.56 4.52
CA LYS A 80 -1.96 1.43 4.41
C LYS A 80 -2.54 0.35 3.51
N THR A 81 -3.79 -0.06 3.72
CA THR A 81 -4.48 -1.03 2.87
C THR A 81 -4.58 -0.55 1.43
N MET A 82 -4.96 0.70 1.19
CA MET A 82 -4.99 1.30 -0.15
C MET A 82 -3.61 1.26 -0.81
N THR A 83 -2.55 1.56 -0.04
CA THR A 83 -1.18 1.57 -0.55
C THR A 83 -0.71 0.17 -0.93
N ILE A 84 -0.92 -0.82 -0.07
CA ILE A 84 -0.56 -2.23 -0.32
C ILE A 84 -1.33 -2.76 -1.53
N ASN A 85 -2.63 -2.49 -1.61
CA ASN A 85 -3.46 -2.93 -2.74
C ASN A 85 -3.00 -2.30 -4.05
N GLY A 86 -2.78 -0.99 -4.08
CA GLY A 86 -2.29 -0.31 -5.28
C GLY A 86 -0.91 -0.81 -5.72
N TYR A 87 -0.03 -1.09 -4.75
CA TYR A 87 1.30 -1.57 -5.04
C TYR A 87 1.30 -3.00 -5.60
N TYR A 88 0.66 -3.96 -4.93
CA TYR A 88 0.63 -5.36 -5.37
C TYR A 88 -0.40 -5.66 -6.47
N THR A 89 -1.11 -4.64 -6.97
CA THR A 89 -1.86 -4.74 -8.23
C THR A 89 -1.14 -4.07 -9.41
N SER A 90 -0.01 -3.39 -9.15
CA SER A 90 0.84 -2.81 -10.19
C SER A 90 1.76 -3.85 -10.83
N GLU A 91 2.24 -3.58 -12.04
CA GLU A 91 3.25 -4.40 -12.70
C GLU A 91 4.53 -4.53 -11.86
N ILE A 92 4.95 -3.43 -11.22
CA ILE A 92 6.11 -3.39 -10.32
C ILE A 92 5.92 -4.37 -9.15
N GLY A 93 4.78 -4.31 -8.45
CA GLY A 93 4.55 -5.18 -7.30
C GLY A 93 4.38 -6.65 -7.68
N ILE A 94 3.65 -6.94 -8.77
CA ILE A 94 3.38 -8.33 -9.18
C ILE A 94 4.63 -8.98 -9.78
N HIS A 95 5.29 -8.33 -10.75
CA HIS A 95 6.35 -8.96 -11.53
C HIS A 95 7.75 -8.59 -11.06
N GLY A 96 7.94 -7.36 -10.57
CA GLY A 96 9.24 -6.92 -10.06
C GLY A 96 9.50 -7.44 -8.65
N ASP A 97 8.54 -7.24 -7.74
CA ASP A 97 8.72 -7.52 -6.32
C ASP A 97 8.35 -8.96 -5.95
N LEU A 98 7.10 -9.37 -6.19
CA LEU A 98 6.65 -10.74 -5.90
C LEU A 98 7.27 -11.80 -6.81
N LEU A 99 7.91 -11.38 -7.92
CA LEU A 99 8.45 -12.26 -8.96
C LEU A 99 7.42 -13.29 -9.42
N TYR A 100 6.15 -12.89 -9.51
CA TYR A 100 5.05 -13.80 -9.80
C TYR A 100 5.23 -14.47 -11.17
N GLN A 101 5.35 -15.81 -11.16
CA GLN A 101 5.56 -16.64 -12.35
C GLN A 101 4.28 -17.32 -12.88
N GLY A 102 3.13 -17.09 -12.23
CA GLY A 102 1.87 -17.70 -12.67
C GLY A 102 1.45 -17.22 -14.06
N ASN A 103 0.61 -18.00 -14.74
CA ASN A 103 0.21 -17.81 -16.15
C ASN A 103 1.37 -17.90 -17.18
N THR A 104 2.59 -18.23 -16.74
CA THR A 104 3.68 -18.63 -17.64
C THR A 104 3.50 -20.09 -18.02
N TYR A 105 3.62 -20.41 -19.31
CA TYR A 105 3.56 -21.80 -19.78
C TYR A 105 4.78 -22.58 -19.26
N SER A 106 4.56 -23.50 -18.31
CA SER A 106 5.63 -24.38 -17.82
C SER A 106 5.67 -25.66 -18.64
N THR A 107 6.79 -25.90 -19.32
CA THR A 107 7.03 -27.14 -20.08
C THR A 107 7.37 -28.34 -19.19
N SER A 108 7.61 -28.12 -17.90
CA SER A 108 7.91 -29.18 -16.94
C SER A 108 7.36 -28.84 -15.55
N PHE A 109 6.96 -29.87 -14.81
CA PHE A 109 6.63 -29.73 -13.39
C PHE A 109 7.88 -30.15 -12.60
N PRO A 110 8.52 -29.27 -11.81
CA PRO A 110 9.56 -29.69 -10.89
C PRO A 110 8.92 -30.53 -9.78
N CYS A 111 8.84 -31.85 -9.98
CA CYS A 111 8.44 -32.76 -8.93
C CYS A 111 9.49 -32.73 -7.80
N CYS A 112 9.04 -32.81 -6.55
CA CYS A 112 9.94 -32.95 -5.41
C CYS A 112 10.82 -34.19 -5.58
N THR A 113 12.11 -34.00 -5.86
CA THR A 113 13.12 -35.04 -5.66
C THR A 113 13.38 -35.17 -4.16
N SER A 114 12.45 -35.78 -3.43
CA SER A 114 12.79 -36.37 -2.14
C SER A 114 13.77 -37.51 -2.42
N ALA A 115 15.05 -37.21 -2.27
CA ALA A 115 16.11 -38.20 -2.31
C ALA A 115 15.78 -39.29 -1.28
N LYS A 116 15.44 -40.48 -1.76
CA LYS A 116 15.43 -41.68 -0.93
C LYS A 116 16.87 -42.09 -0.71
N SER A 117 17.24 -42.16 0.58
CA SER A 117 18.29 -43.00 1.20
C SER A 117 19.68 -42.94 0.56
#